data_AF-A0A3D0MB20-F1
#
_entry.id   AF-A0A3D0MB20-F1
#
_cell.length_a   1.000
_cell.length_b   1.000
_cell.length_c   1.000
_cell.angle_alpha   90.00
_cell.angle_beta   90.00
_cell.angle_gamma   90.00
#
_symmetry.space_group_name_H-M   'P 1'
#
loop_
_entity.id
_entity.type
_entity.pdbx_description
1 polymer ?
#
loop_
_entity_poly.entity_id
_entity_poly.type
_entity_poly.pdbx_seq_one_letter_code
_entity_poly.pdbx_strand_id
1 'polypeptide(L)'
;TNLPDAANAVVLQDGVRNSDVEVVDANTIRVHTDIQRHQYEIYTGYFGQKIVITSPEQLTSGSVANAAATRRTAQQNVKAAESVMASGAMGCPCCAGTV
;
A
#
# COMPACT_ATOMS: atom_id res chain seq x y z
N THR A 1 7.41 -12.71 1.76
CA THR A 1 6.86 -11.37 1.49
C THR A 1 5.50 -11.28 2.17
N ASN A 2 5.13 -10.15 2.78
CA ASN A 2 3.78 -9.96 3.31
C ASN A 2 2.93 -9.39 2.17
N LEU A 3 2.60 -10.22 1.18
CA LEU A 3 1.74 -9.85 0.05
C LEU A 3 0.34 -10.41 0.31
N PRO A 4 -0.73 -9.75 -0.19
CA PRO A 4 -2.07 -10.32 -0.17
C PRO A 4 -2.09 -11.65 -0.92
N ASP A 5 -2.69 -12.66 -0.29
CA ASP A 5 -2.89 -13.97 -0.91
C ASP A 5 -3.77 -13.87 -2.16
N ALA A 6 -3.23 -14.33 -3.29
CA ALA A 6 -3.89 -14.39 -4.59
C ALA A 6 -5.23 -15.12 -4.54
N ALA A 7 -5.40 -16.12 -3.67
CA ALA A 7 -6.66 -16.85 -3.51
C ALA A 7 -7.82 -15.99 -2.99
N ASN A 8 -7.52 -14.83 -2.40
CA ASN A 8 -8.53 -13.90 -1.89
C ASN A 8 -8.75 -12.68 -2.79
N ALA A 9 -8.10 -12.62 -3.95
CA ALA A 9 -8.31 -11.54 -4.90
C ALA A 9 -9.74 -11.57 -5.47
N VAL A 10 -10.33 -10.38 -5.63
CA VAL A 10 -11.61 -10.22 -6.32
C VAL A 10 -11.37 -9.42 -7.59
N VAL A 11 -11.73 -10.00 -8.74
CA VAL A 11 -11.62 -9.34 -10.04
C VAL A 11 -13.02 -8.99 -10.53
N LEU A 12 -13.21 -7.75 -10.94
CA LEU A 12 -14.37 -7.32 -11.71
C LEU A 12 -13.95 -7.10 -13.17
N GLN A 13 -14.81 -7.49 -14.10
CA GLN A 13 -14.75 -7.18 -15.52
C GLN A 13 -16.02 -6.41 -15.87
N ASP A 14 -15.87 -5.17 -16.34
CA ASP A 14 -16.97 -4.27 -16.69
C ASP A 14 -17.99 -4.09 -15.54
N GLY A 15 -17.47 -4.02 -14.30
CA GLY A 15 -18.26 -3.87 -13.08
C GLY A 15 -18.91 -5.17 -12.56
N VAL A 16 -18.77 -6.29 -13.26
CA VAL A 16 -19.32 -7.60 -12.86
C VAL A 16 -18.21 -8.51 -12.36
N ARG A 17 -18.48 -9.30 -11.31
CA ARG A 17 -17.48 -10.22 -10.76
C ARG A 17 -17.09 -11.27 -11.79
N ASN A 18 -15.80 -11.31 -12.13
CA ASN A 18 -15.21 -12.32 -12.99
C ASN A 18 -14.86 -13.55 -12.14
N SER A 19 -15.50 -14.69 -12.45
CA SER A 19 -15.23 -15.98 -11.79
C SER A 19 -14.21 -16.86 -12.54
N ASP A 20 -13.81 -16.48 -13.75
CA ASP A 20 -12.84 -17.17 -14.60
C ASP A 20 -11.40 -16.67 -14.36
N VAL A 21 -11.06 -16.52 -13.07
CA VAL A 21 -9.73 -16.11 -12.63
C VAL A 21 -9.01 -17.33 -12.10
N GLU A 22 -7.85 -17.63 -12.67
CA GLU A 22 -6.99 -18.70 -12.19
C GLU A 22 -6.01 -18.17 -11.14
N VAL A 23 -5.85 -18.90 -10.05
CA VAL A 23 -4.77 -18.67 -9.07
C VAL A 23 -3.57 -19.50 -9.51
N VAL A 24 -2.49 -18.85 -9.93
CA VAL A 24 -1.28 -19.53 -10.43
C VAL A 24 -0.37 -19.93 -9.26
N ASP A 25 -0.19 -19.02 -8.29
CA ASP A 25 0.54 -19.25 -7.05
C ASP A 25 0.05 -18.28 -5.95
N ALA A 26 0.74 -18.25 -4.81
CA ALA A 26 0.36 -17.47 -3.63
C ALA A 26 0.25 -15.94 -3.87
N ASN A 27 0.87 -15.41 -4.92
CA ASN A 27 0.88 -13.98 -5.21
C ASN A 27 0.66 -13.66 -6.70
N THR A 28 0.18 -14.63 -7.47
CA THR A 28 -0.05 -14.52 -8.91
C THR A 28 -1.43 -15.05 -9.28
N ILE A 29 -2.21 -14.20 -9.96
CA ILE A 29 -3.46 -14.59 -10.63
C ILE A 29 -3.31 -14.45 -12.14
N ARG A 30 -4.11 -15.21 -12.89
CA ARG A 30 -4.27 -15.07 -14.34
C ARG A 30 -5.74 -14.78 -14.64
N VAL A 31 -5.97 -13.72 -15.40
CA VAL A 31 -7.30 -13.31 -15.85
C VAL A 31 -7.38 -13.58 -17.35
N HIS A 32 -8.31 -14.45 -17.76
CA HIS A 32 -8.59 -14.65 -19.18
C HIS A 32 -9.41 -13.49 -19.73
N THR A 33 -9.07 -13.06 -20.95
CA THR A 33 -9.71 -11.95 -21.64
C THR A 33 -9.67 -12.20 -23.15
N ASP A 34 -10.54 -11.53 -23.89
CA ASP A 34 -10.49 -11.48 -25.35
C ASP A 34 -9.88 -10.13 -25.81
N ILE A 35 -9.96 -9.83 -27.12
CA ILE A 35 -9.39 -8.61 -27.70
C ILE A 35 -10.37 -7.41 -27.68
N GLN A 36 -11.55 -7.56 -27.11
CA GLN A 36 -12.53 -6.49 -27.00
C GLN A 36 -12.13 -5.48 -25.92
N ARG A 37 -12.93 -4.42 -25.81
CA ARG A 37 -12.73 -3.41 -24.78
C ARG A 37 -13.37 -3.87 -23.48
N HIS A 38 -12.52 -4.09 -22.48
CA HIS A 38 -12.92 -4.41 -21.11
C HIS A 38 -12.23 -3.47 -20.11
N GLN A 39 -12.93 -3.14 -19.03
CA GLN A 39 -12.33 -2.53 -17.85
C GLN A 39 -12.20 -3.59 -16.75
N TYR A 40 -10.99 -3.70 -16.20
CA TYR A 40 -10.71 -4.61 -15.08
C TYR A 40 -10.44 -3.82 -13.80
N GLU A 41 -11.05 -4.28 -12.71
CA GLU A 41 -10.76 -3.81 -11.36
C GLU A 41 -10.36 -5.00 -10.49
N ILE A 42 -9.18 -4.92 -9.88
CA ILE A 42 -8.61 -6.01 -9.08
C ILE A 42 -8.50 -5.54 -7.64
N TYR A 43 -9.36 -6.08 -6.78
CA TYR A 43 -9.37 -5.80 -5.36
C TYR A 43 -8.52 -6.86 -4.65
N THR A 44 -7.43 -6.41 -4.03
CA THR A 44 -6.55 -7.25 -3.21
C THR A 44 -6.52 -6.70 -1.78
N GLY A 45 -6.31 -7.57 -0.80
CA GLY A 45 -6.28 -7.15 0.60
C GLY A 45 -5.93 -8.28 1.56
N TYR A 46 -5.59 -7.89 2.79
CA TYR A 46 -5.34 -8.82 3.90
C TYR A 46 -6.66 -9.11 4.62
N PHE A 47 -7.48 -9.97 4.02
CA PHE A 47 -8.80 -10.30 4.56
C PHE A 47 -8.64 -11.23 5.78
N GLY A 48 -8.65 -10.67 6.99
CA GLY A 48 -8.60 -11.45 8.25
C GLY A 48 -7.32 -12.27 8.47
N GLN A 49 -6.32 -12.12 7.60
CA GLN A 49 -5.05 -12.81 7.70
C GLN A 49 -4.30 -12.30 8.94
N LYS A 50 -4.00 -13.21 9.86
CA LYS A 50 -3.14 -12.93 11.00
C LYS A 50 -1.77 -12.59 10.42
N ILE A 51 -1.44 -11.30 10.36
CA ILE A 51 -0.12 -10.84 9.93
C ILE A 51 0.87 -11.51 10.87
N VAL A 52 1.61 -12.51 10.39
CA VAL A 52 2.77 -13.04 11.10
C VAL A 52 3.80 -11.94 10.98
N ILE A 53 3.71 -10.97 11.89
CA ILE A 53 4.82 -10.10 12.20
C ILE A 53 5.84 -11.05 12.82
N THR A 54 6.77 -11.54 12.00
CA THR A 54 8.02 -12.07 12.53
C THR A 54 8.58 -10.91 13.34
N SER A 55 8.45 -10.98 14.66
CA SER A 55 9.10 -10.02 15.54
C SER A 55 10.55 -9.97 15.06
N PRO A 56 11.10 -8.77 14.75
CA PRO A 56 12.52 -8.70 14.46
C PRO A 56 13.20 -9.41 15.63
N GLU A 57 13.96 -10.45 15.28
CA GLU A 57 14.85 -11.14 16.21
C GLU A 57 15.52 -10.03 17.02
N GLN A 58 15.39 -10.10 18.35
CA GLN A 58 15.89 -9.06 19.23
C GLN A 58 17.34 -8.81 18.87
N LEU A 59 17.58 -7.73 18.10
CA LEU A 59 18.91 -7.24 17.84
C LEU A 59 19.44 -6.88 19.22
N THR A 60 20.36 -7.73 19.68
CA THR A 60 21.05 -7.62 20.95
C THR A 60 21.48 -6.18 21.17
N SER A 61 20.92 -5.60 22.24
CA SER A 61 21.26 -4.33 22.89
C SER A 61 22.42 -3.57 22.26
N GLY A 62 22.08 -2.65 21.36
CA GLY A 62 22.96 -1.60 20.86
C GLY A 62 22.21 -0.27 20.91
N SER A 63 22.39 0.45 22.01
CA SER A 63 21.88 1.79 22.31
C SER A 63 21.43 2.63 21.11
N VAL A 64 20.11 2.75 20.91
CA VAL A 64 19.52 3.93 20.26
C VAL A 64 18.28 4.32 21.06
N ALA A 65 18.51 5.20 22.04
CA ALA A 65 17.43 6.01 22.56
C ALA A 65 16.74 6.71 21.39
N ASN A 66 15.40 6.71 21.39
CA ASN A 66 14.52 7.53 20.55
C ASN A 66 14.10 6.94 19.18
N ALA A 67 13.45 5.79 19.18
CA ALA A 67 12.49 5.46 18.13
C ALA A 67 11.18 4.93 18.73
N ALA A 68 10.61 5.68 19.67
CA ALA A 68 9.19 5.56 19.97
C ALA A 68 8.42 6.06 18.74
N ALA A 69 7.95 5.14 17.90
CA ALA A 69 7.02 5.46 16.83
C ALA A 69 5.68 5.88 17.46
N THR A 70 5.58 7.15 17.85
CA THR A 70 4.35 7.75 18.35
C THR A 70 3.30 7.69 17.25
N ARG A 71 2.30 6.82 17.41
CA ARG A 71 1.11 6.81 16.55
C ARG A 71 0.43 8.17 16.66
N ARG A 72 0.55 8.99 15.61
CA ARG A 72 -0.07 10.32 15.57
C ARG A 72 -1.56 10.19 15.33
N THR A 73 -2.35 10.98 16.04
CA THR A 73 -3.79 11.11 15.77
C THR A 73 -4.03 11.97 14.53
N ALA A 74 -5.22 11.89 13.93
CA ALA A 74 -5.57 12.66 12.74
C ALA A 74 -5.34 14.18 12.94
N GLN A 75 -5.64 14.73 14.11
CA GLN A 75 -5.36 16.15 14.40
C GLN A 75 -3.87 16.48 14.41
N GLN A 76 -3.01 15.56 14.86
CA GLN A 76 -1.56 15.77 14.86
C GLN A 76 -0.98 15.75 13.44
N ASN A 77 -1.59 15.01 12.52
CA ASN A 77 -1.20 15.01 11.11
C ASN A 77 -1.60 16.31 10.41
N VAL A 78 -2.79 16.85 10.70
CA VAL A 78 -3.23 18.15 10.16
C VAL A 78 -2.28 19.26 10.58
N LYS A 79 -1.95 19.34 11.88
CA LYS A 79 -1.03 20.36 12.39
C LYS A 79 0.38 20.25 11.80
N ALA A 80 0.85 19.02 11.53
CA ALA A 80 2.12 18.80 10.85
C ALA A 80 2.05 19.23 9.38
N ALA A 81 0.95 18.95 8.68
CA ALA A 81 0.75 19.39 7.29
C ALA A 81 0.70 20.93 7.18
N GLU A 82 0.03 21.60 8.12
CA GLU A 82 0.00 23.07 8.20
C GLU A 82 1.41 23.66 8.41
N SER A 83 2.25 23.02 9.24
CA SER A 83 3.62 23.47 9.47
C SER A 83 4.50 23.37 8.21
N VAL A 84 4.26 22.36 7.36
CA VAL A 84 4.97 22.21 6.07
C VAL A 84 4.52 23.28 5.08
N MET A 85 3.22 23.58 5.01
CA MET A 85 2.70 24.64 4.14
C MET A 85 3.14 26.05 4.59
N ALA A 86 3.21 26.31 5.89
CA ALA A 86 3.66 27.59 6.44
C ALA A 86 5.18 27.80 6.35
N SER A 87 5.97 26.71 6.27
CA SER A 87 7.43 26.79 6.22
C SER A 87 8.00 27.30 4.88
N GLY A 88 7.15 27.51 3.86
CA GLY A 88 7.52 28.23 2.64
C GLY A 88 8.87 27.79 2.06
N ALA A 89 9.18 26.49 2.07
CA ALA A 89 10.43 25.97 1.54
C ALA A 89 10.42 26.12 0.02
N MET A 90 10.85 27.30 -0.43
CA MET A 90 11.13 27.68 -1.82
C MET A 90 12.33 26.88 -2.37
N GLY A 91 12.24 25.55 -2.37
CA GLY A 91 13.36 24.68 -2.68
C GLY A 91 12.98 23.24 -2.99
N CYS A 92 11.77 22.96 -3.48
CA CYS A 92 11.58 21.67 -4.16
C CYS A 92 12.26 21.75 -5.54
N PRO A 93 13.21 20.86 -5.85
CA PRO A 93 13.81 20.80 -7.19
C PRO A 93 12.77 20.43 -8.27
N CYS A 94 11.59 19.96 -7.85
CA CYS A 94 10.44 19.67 -8.71
C CYS A 94 9.66 20.92 -9.18
N CYS A 95 9.84 22.07 -8.51
CA CYS A 95 9.14 23.33 -8.81
C CYS A 95 10.11 24.49 -9.12
N ALA A 96 11.36 24.21 -9.49
CA ALA A 96 12.24 25.22 -10.05
C ALA A 96 11.68 25.65 -11.41
N GLY A 97 11.17 26.88 -11.45
CA GLY A 97 10.41 27.43 -12.56
C GLY A 97 11.13 27.32 -13.89
N THR A 98 10.33 27.03 -14.92
CA THR A 98 10.49 27.62 -16.24
C THR A 98 10.67 29.13 -16.07
N VAL A 99 11.88 29.61 -16.35
CA VAL A 99 12.10 30.98 -16.81
C VAL A 99 12.26 30.91 -18.32
#